data_AF-A0A9D5FQC4-F1
#
_entry.id   AF-A0A9D5FQC4-F1
#
_cell.length_a   1.000
_cell.length_b   1.000
_cell.length_c   1.000
_cell.angle_alpha   90.00
_cell.angle_beta   90.00
_cell.angle_gamma   90.00
#
_symmetry.space_group_name_H-M   'P 1'
#
loop_
_entity.id
_entity.type
_entity.pdbx_description
1 polymer ?
#
loop_
_entity_poly.entity_id
_entity_poly.type
_entity_poly.pdbx_seq_one_letter_code
_entity_poly.pdbx_strand_id
1 'polypeptide(L)'
;MKLSICAILVVCSLFPAQLMATNSCPEDICTTANQFGQLERDIPSLYLVNGLNLSQEQCGRIVEIMEKIRKIEEKFDGRFMKLAERRKKDFEWEANAVVDMSAAHGKVNQDKLDRSPRAERLKASRQELNTIRHEKIQELDELADKASGVLTDSQRAVINNFTPCFIPPSDFKNPERVGQAASDTTIVEAVLTRMRTAIDAKKLADAHGKALDQLVPYAMEKRHIRYTEEAEQEIRDEIGGRLDLVVNKMRNMSDADFQLEKANLAARTVPIPSINNSPDAVRWKVSHYVLNQGIVDVMRSRASGGKKPAAAEPARSASPEVAGRERSIGAAAVLNSIDLTKDQATKLLPVVRNALQVEKEVNDEINGTMKTAIEPYLVLRNKLFEGQTTPQAEGAAAALHGKVRNLRQVTMVQKLLECETEMDRILTAKQVDFLSADMKELKAMLVGKGSDEDVDKSLSLARSAVSDARRMSGAAYSKEKEQICRRFNEDSIKAQDLEKDAIDIEAETKRLAEVLDRARKLDETAYSGKRDDIAADFCPRRIKARPATFGAQYVHGEPVRILNPTTRLIFSEAGIQILQKMAAN
;
A
#
# COMPACT_ATOMS: atom_id res chain seq x y z
N MET A 1 -29.66 6.42 3.51
CA MET A 1 -28.71 7.55 3.50
C MET A 1 -27.30 7.12 3.96
N LYS A 2 -26.68 6.13 3.31
CA LYS A 2 -25.35 5.57 3.69
C LYS A 2 -24.37 5.45 2.50
N LEU A 3 -24.56 6.22 1.43
CA LEU A 3 -23.88 6.02 0.14
C LEU A 3 -22.88 7.13 -0.26
N SER A 4 -22.70 8.19 0.55
CA SER A 4 -22.05 9.43 0.07
C SER A 4 -20.51 9.45 0.04
N ILE A 5 -19.81 8.52 0.70
CA ILE A 5 -18.32 8.48 0.71
C ILE A 5 -17.75 7.29 -0.06
N CYS A 6 -18.58 6.28 -0.34
CA CYS A 6 -18.25 5.26 -1.33
C CYS A 6 -17.92 5.89 -2.69
N ALA A 7 -18.57 6.97 -3.12
CA ALA A 7 -18.32 7.55 -4.44
C ALA A 7 -16.92 8.19 -4.60
N ILE A 8 -16.32 8.73 -3.53
CA ILE A 8 -14.98 9.36 -3.58
C ILE A 8 -13.89 8.28 -3.47
N LEU A 9 -14.11 7.24 -2.68
CA LEU A 9 -13.16 6.14 -2.50
C LEU A 9 -13.28 5.01 -3.53
N VAL A 10 -14.43 4.86 -4.20
CA VAL A 10 -14.59 3.98 -5.35
C VAL A 10 -13.82 4.52 -6.56
N VAL A 11 -13.55 5.83 -6.64
CA VAL A 11 -12.56 6.33 -7.61
C VAL A 11 -11.16 5.84 -7.18
N CYS A 12 -10.77 6.03 -5.92
CA CYS A 12 -9.45 5.63 -5.37
C CYS A 12 -9.20 4.12 -5.20
N SER A 13 -10.21 3.25 -5.22
CA SER A 13 -10.08 1.79 -5.01
C SER A 13 -10.32 0.96 -6.28
N LEU A 14 -10.51 1.59 -7.44
CA LEU A 14 -10.82 0.92 -8.72
C LEU A 14 -9.68 0.94 -9.74
N PHE A 15 -8.47 1.31 -9.32
CA PHE A 15 -7.24 1.14 -10.09
C PHE A 15 -6.18 0.47 -9.19
N PRO A 16 -5.60 -0.69 -9.57
CA PRO A 16 -4.41 -1.19 -8.89
C PRO A 16 -3.31 -0.11 -8.91
N ALA A 17 -2.68 0.12 -7.76
CA ALA A 17 -1.67 1.15 -7.50
C ALA A 17 -0.33 0.99 -8.27
N GLN A 18 -0.34 0.38 -9.46
CA GLN A 18 0.83 0.27 -10.33
C GLN A 18 0.72 1.30 -11.45
N LEU A 19 1.04 2.56 -11.13
CA LEU A 19 1.53 3.58 -12.06
C LEU A 19 1.89 4.83 -11.24
N MET A 20 3.14 4.87 -10.78
CA MET A 20 3.80 6.09 -10.33
C MET A 20 4.28 6.83 -11.57
N ALA A 21 3.56 7.87 -12.00
CA ALA A 21 4.08 8.88 -12.91
C ALA A 21 3.32 10.19 -12.67
N THR A 22 3.99 11.17 -12.08
CA THR A 22 3.52 12.56 -11.99
C THR A 22 3.86 13.31 -13.28
N ASN A 23 3.18 14.45 -13.45
CA ASN A 23 3.12 15.34 -14.61
C ASN A 23 4.39 15.47 -15.47
N SER A 24 4.19 15.53 -16.80
CA SER A 24 5.20 15.77 -17.83
C SER A 24 6.43 14.86 -17.74
N CYS A 25 6.22 13.54 -17.77
CA CYS A 25 7.34 12.64 -18.05
C CYS A 25 7.78 12.82 -19.52
N PRO A 26 9.07 13.11 -19.80
CA PRO A 26 9.64 12.95 -21.13
C PRO A 26 9.26 11.57 -21.69
N GLU A 27 8.96 11.49 -22.99
CA GLU A 27 8.55 10.23 -23.64
C GLU A 27 9.49 9.06 -23.30
N ASP A 28 10.80 9.32 -23.14
CA ASP A 28 11.84 8.33 -22.79
C ASP A 28 11.72 7.74 -21.37
N ILE A 29 11.12 8.46 -20.40
CA ILE A 29 10.90 7.94 -19.05
C ILE A 29 9.70 6.99 -19.04
N CYS A 30 8.64 7.35 -19.77
CA CYS A 30 7.44 6.53 -19.90
C CYS A 30 7.76 5.17 -20.55
N THR A 31 8.62 5.16 -21.59
CA THR A 31 9.05 3.93 -22.26
C THR A 31 9.86 3.02 -21.32
N THR A 32 10.82 3.57 -20.56
CA THR A 32 11.66 2.79 -19.62
C THR A 32 10.83 2.12 -18.54
N ALA A 33 9.97 2.88 -17.85
CA ALA A 33 9.13 2.34 -16.78
C ALA A 33 8.11 1.31 -17.31
N ASN A 34 7.53 1.56 -18.49
CA ASN A 34 6.62 0.62 -19.14
C ASN A 34 7.32 -0.69 -19.53
N GLN A 35 8.51 -0.61 -20.12
CA GLN A 35 9.28 -1.78 -20.50
C GLN A 35 9.72 -2.59 -19.27
N PHE A 36 10.21 -1.91 -18.22
CA PHE A 36 10.57 -2.56 -16.96
C PHE A 36 9.35 -3.26 -16.32
N GLY A 37 8.22 -2.57 -16.21
CA GLY A 37 6.98 -3.13 -15.66
C GLY A 37 6.41 -4.28 -16.51
N GLN A 38 6.59 -4.24 -17.83
CA GLN A 38 6.22 -5.36 -18.69
C GLN A 38 7.09 -6.59 -18.38
N LEU A 39 8.41 -6.42 -18.26
CA LEU A 39 9.32 -7.51 -17.94
C LEU A 39 9.10 -8.10 -16.54
N GLU A 40 8.73 -7.27 -15.55
CA GLU A 40 8.29 -7.72 -14.22
C GLU A 40 7.06 -8.64 -14.27
N ARG A 41 6.20 -8.49 -15.28
CA ARG A 41 5.02 -9.37 -15.51
C ARG A 41 5.37 -10.59 -16.36
N ASP A 42 6.18 -10.41 -17.39
CA ASP A 42 6.54 -11.46 -18.34
C ASP A 42 7.35 -12.56 -17.69
N ILE A 43 8.37 -12.22 -16.90
CA ILE A 43 9.30 -13.21 -16.33
C ILE A 43 8.56 -14.23 -15.42
N PRO A 44 7.73 -13.82 -14.44
CA PRO A 44 6.92 -14.77 -13.68
C PRO A 44 5.96 -15.59 -14.55
N SER A 45 5.38 -14.97 -15.59
CA SER A 45 4.49 -15.65 -16.54
C SER A 45 5.22 -16.76 -17.29
N LEU A 46 6.46 -16.50 -17.72
CA LEU A 46 7.30 -17.49 -18.39
C LEU A 46 7.70 -18.63 -17.47
N TYR A 47 8.06 -18.35 -16.22
CA TYR A 47 8.31 -19.40 -15.22
C TYR A 47 7.08 -20.30 -15.07
N LEU A 48 5.88 -19.73 -14.94
CA LEU A 48 4.64 -20.49 -14.85
C LEU A 48 4.40 -21.35 -16.09
N VAL A 49 4.44 -20.75 -17.27
CA VAL A 49 4.12 -21.45 -18.52
C VAL A 49 5.16 -22.52 -18.85
N ASN A 50 6.43 -22.33 -18.49
CA ASN A 50 7.45 -23.39 -18.55
C ASN A 50 7.13 -24.55 -17.61
N GLY A 51 6.62 -24.25 -16.42
CA GLY A 51 6.19 -25.24 -15.44
C GLY A 51 4.98 -26.07 -15.85
N LEU A 52 4.05 -25.47 -16.60
CA LEU A 52 2.80 -26.13 -17.00
C LEU A 52 2.98 -27.17 -18.09
N ASN A 53 4.11 -27.19 -18.80
CA ASN A 53 4.38 -28.13 -19.89
C ASN A 53 3.20 -28.26 -20.89
N LEU A 54 2.69 -27.11 -21.35
CA LEU A 54 1.52 -27.05 -22.23
C LEU A 54 1.78 -27.78 -23.56
N SER A 55 0.78 -28.52 -24.05
CA SER A 55 0.85 -29.13 -25.38
C SER A 55 0.78 -28.06 -26.49
N GLN A 56 1.19 -28.43 -27.71
CA GLN A 56 1.09 -27.55 -28.88
C GLN A 56 -0.36 -27.08 -29.13
N GLU A 57 -1.33 -27.98 -28.98
CA GLU A 57 -2.76 -27.69 -29.09
C GLU A 57 -3.23 -26.73 -28.00
N GLN A 58 -2.83 -26.96 -26.74
CA GLN A 58 -3.16 -26.06 -25.62
C GLN A 58 -2.60 -24.66 -25.87
N CYS A 59 -1.35 -24.55 -26.33
CA CYS A 59 -0.74 -23.27 -26.69
C CYS A 59 -1.54 -22.57 -27.79
N GLY A 60 -1.94 -23.28 -28.85
CA GLY A 60 -2.74 -22.72 -29.94
C GLY A 60 -4.08 -22.15 -29.45
N ARG A 61 -4.81 -22.91 -28.63
CA ARG A 61 -6.08 -22.46 -28.04
C ARG A 61 -5.91 -21.25 -27.11
N ILE A 62 -4.82 -21.21 -26.34
CA ILE A 62 -4.50 -20.06 -25.47
C ILE A 62 -4.19 -18.82 -26.31
N VAL A 63 -3.43 -18.93 -27.40
CA VAL A 63 -3.16 -17.80 -28.31
C VAL A 63 -4.46 -17.21 -28.87
N GLU A 64 -5.40 -18.06 -29.29
CA GLU A 64 -6.70 -17.58 -29.78
C GLU A 64 -7.47 -16.79 -28.71
N ILE A 65 -7.37 -17.19 -27.44
CA ILE A 65 -7.97 -16.48 -26.31
C ILE A 65 -7.25 -15.15 -26.08
N MET A 66 -5.91 -15.13 -26.13
CA MET A 66 -5.12 -13.89 -25.99
C MET A 66 -5.44 -12.87 -27.08
N GLU A 67 -5.67 -13.29 -28.34
CA GLU A 67 -6.13 -12.39 -29.40
C GLU A 67 -7.52 -11.81 -29.14
N LYS A 68 -8.42 -12.58 -28.52
CA LYS A 68 -9.73 -12.08 -28.10
C LYS A 68 -9.60 -11.06 -26.97
N ILE A 69 -8.72 -11.29 -26.01
CA ILE A 69 -8.40 -10.31 -24.95
C ILE A 69 -7.92 -9.00 -25.57
N ARG A 70 -6.97 -9.04 -26.51
CA ARG A 70 -6.47 -7.84 -27.18
C ARG A 70 -7.60 -7.03 -27.84
N LYS A 71 -8.53 -7.70 -28.53
CA LYS A 71 -9.70 -7.04 -29.14
C LYS A 71 -10.66 -6.44 -28.11
N ILE A 72 -10.85 -7.10 -26.96
CA ILE A 72 -11.62 -6.57 -25.83
C ILE A 72 -10.94 -5.31 -25.29
N GLU A 73 -9.64 -5.35 -25.05
CA GLU A 73 -8.86 -4.19 -24.59
C GLU A 73 -9.01 -3.01 -25.57
N GLU A 74 -8.75 -3.22 -26.86
CA GLU A 74 -8.92 -2.19 -27.90
C GLU A 74 -10.35 -1.60 -27.91
N LYS A 75 -11.38 -2.46 -27.83
CA LYS A 75 -12.80 -2.06 -27.77
C LYS A 75 -13.10 -1.17 -26.56
N PHE A 76 -12.72 -1.62 -25.37
CA PHE A 76 -13.06 -0.93 -24.12
C PHE A 76 -12.21 0.32 -23.89
N ASP A 77 -10.95 0.32 -24.30
CA ASP A 77 -10.08 1.49 -24.24
C ASP A 77 -10.59 2.58 -25.19
N GLY A 78 -11.05 2.20 -26.40
CA GLY A 78 -11.71 3.13 -27.32
C GLY A 78 -12.99 3.75 -26.74
N ARG A 79 -13.81 2.97 -26.01
CA ARG A 79 -15.00 3.49 -25.31
C ARG A 79 -14.63 4.42 -24.16
N PHE A 80 -13.63 4.06 -23.37
CA PHE A 80 -13.14 4.87 -22.26
C PHE A 80 -12.62 6.21 -22.76
N MET A 81 -11.78 6.23 -23.80
CA MET A 81 -11.23 7.46 -24.37
C MET A 81 -12.33 8.36 -24.94
N LYS A 82 -13.34 7.81 -25.62
CA LYS A 82 -14.50 8.57 -26.09
C LYS A 82 -15.29 9.20 -24.95
N LEU A 83 -15.49 8.47 -23.85
CA LEU A 83 -16.16 8.99 -22.65
C LEU A 83 -15.33 10.10 -22.00
N ALA A 84 -14.04 9.85 -21.79
CA ALA A 84 -13.10 10.80 -21.19
C ALA A 84 -13.05 12.12 -21.97
N GLU A 85 -12.93 12.05 -23.30
CA GLU A 85 -12.92 13.24 -24.16
C GLU A 85 -14.25 13.99 -24.12
N ARG A 86 -15.38 13.27 -24.27
CA ARG A 86 -16.73 13.85 -24.22
C ARG A 86 -17.04 14.54 -22.89
N ARG A 87 -16.45 14.06 -21.79
CA ARG A 87 -16.69 14.53 -20.42
C ARG A 87 -15.51 15.28 -19.81
N LYS A 88 -14.48 15.63 -20.60
CA LYS A 88 -13.25 16.26 -20.12
C LYS A 88 -13.52 17.48 -19.24
N LYS A 89 -14.35 18.41 -19.71
CA LYS A 89 -14.73 19.64 -18.98
C LYS A 89 -15.53 19.39 -17.71
N ASP A 90 -16.29 18.30 -17.65
CA ASP A 90 -17.06 17.94 -16.47
C ASP A 90 -16.08 17.43 -15.39
N PHE A 91 -15.15 16.54 -15.76
CA PHE A 91 -14.12 16.03 -14.85
C PHE A 91 -13.13 17.10 -14.39
N GLU A 92 -12.69 18.00 -15.27
CA GLU A 92 -11.83 19.13 -14.91
C GLU A 92 -12.52 20.06 -13.91
N TRP A 93 -13.81 20.35 -14.14
CA TRP A 93 -14.59 21.17 -13.22
C TRP A 93 -14.74 20.49 -11.86
N GLU A 94 -15.03 19.19 -11.82
CA GLU A 94 -15.14 18.44 -10.58
C GLU A 94 -13.84 18.48 -9.77
N ALA A 95 -12.70 18.24 -10.43
CA ALA A 95 -11.39 18.31 -9.79
C ALA A 95 -11.12 19.71 -9.20
N ASN A 96 -11.37 20.77 -9.99
CA ASN A 96 -11.15 22.14 -9.54
C ASN A 96 -12.11 22.53 -8.40
N ALA A 97 -13.39 22.16 -8.49
CA ALA A 97 -14.38 22.44 -7.46
C ALA A 97 -14.00 21.79 -6.13
N VAL A 98 -13.49 20.55 -6.15
CA VAL A 98 -13.00 19.87 -4.93
C VAL A 98 -11.82 20.62 -4.31
N VAL A 99 -10.86 21.09 -5.12
CA VAL A 99 -9.72 21.89 -4.64
C VAL A 99 -10.19 23.23 -4.06
N ASP A 100 -11.07 23.95 -4.77
CA ASP A 100 -11.55 25.27 -4.35
C ASP A 100 -12.37 25.21 -3.06
N MET A 101 -13.25 24.22 -2.92
CA MET A 101 -14.02 24.05 -1.68
C MET A 101 -13.12 23.74 -0.49
N SER A 102 -12.10 22.91 -0.69
CA SER A 102 -11.17 22.52 0.38
C SER A 102 -10.28 23.69 0.83
N ALA A 103 -9.93 24.60 -0.09
CA ALA A 103 -9.18 25.80 0.22
C ALA A 103 -9.97 26.87 0.97
N ALA A 104 -11.31 26.81 0.95
CA ALA A 104 -12.18 27.81 1.55
C ALA A 104 -12.58 27.50 3.02
N HIS A 105 -11.92 26.52 3.67
CA HIS A 105 -12.28 25.98 4.99
C HIS A 105 -13.74 25.49 5.12
N GLY A 106 -14.42 25.33 3.99
CA GLY A 106 -15.76 24.77 3.95
C GLY A 106 -15.65 23.27 3.78
N LYS A 107 -16.25 22.48 4.70
CA LYS A 107 -16.48 21.04 4.48
C LYS A 107 -16.80 20.80 3.01
N VAL A 108 -16.04 19.92 2.36
CA VAL A 108 -16.35 19.44 1.00
C VAL A 108 -17.74 18.85 1.06
N ASN A 109 -18.72 19.70 0.82
CA ASN A 109 -20.09 19.35 1.04
C ASN A 109 -20.53 18.68 -0.23
N GLN A 110 -20.60 17.34 -0.19
CA GLN A 110 -21.09 16.56 -1.31
C GLN A 110 -22.48 17.07 -1.73
N ASP A 111 -23.31 17.60 -0.83
CA ASP A 111 -24.57 18.24 -1.21
C ASP A 111 -24.37 19.48 -2.09
N LYS A 112 -23.28 20.24 -1.94
CA LYS A 112 -22.97 21.38 -2.83
C LYS A 112 -22.54 20.88 -4.21
N LEU A 113 -21.72 19.83 -4.27
CA LEU A 113 -21.37 19.16 -5.53
C LEU A 113 -22.61 18.56 -6.21
N ASP A 114 -23.47 17.90 -5.44
CA ASP A 114 -24.68 17.22 -5.90
C ASP A 114 -25.80 18.21 -6.27
N ARG A 115 -25.79 19.42 -5.70
CA ARG A 115 -26.69 20.53 -6.10
C ARG A 115 -26.15 21.36 -7.26
N SER A 116 -24.92 21.10 -7.72
CA SER A 116 -24.39 21.78 -8.89
C SER A 116 -25.25 21.47 -10.13
N PRO A 117 -25.44 22.45 -11.04
CA PRO A 117 -26.03 22.18 -12.35
C PRO A 117 -25.28 21.10 -13.17
N ARG A 118 -24.09 20.68 -12.75
CA ARG A 118 -23.29 19.61 -13.36
C ARG A 118 -23.40 18.25 -12.66
N ALA A 119 -24.04 18.17 -11.50
CA ALA A 119 -24.09 16.96 -10.67
C ALA A 119 -24.66 15.74 -11.42
N GLU A 120 -25.80 15.91 -12.08
CA GLU A 120 -26.45 14.82 -12.83
C GLU A 120 -25.57 14.33 -14.00
N ARG A 121 -24.82 15.24 -14.65
CA ARG A 121 -23.88 14.86 -15.72
C ARG A 121 -22.69 14.06 -15.18
N LEU A 122 -22.15 14.44 -14.03
CA LEU A 122 -21.06 13.70 -13.38
C LEU A 122 -21.52 12.33 -12.91
N LYS A 123 -22.69 12.25 -12.27
CA LYS A 123 -23.31 10.99 -11.85
C LYS A 123 -23.53 10.05 -13.02
N ALA A 124 -24.09 10.54 -14.14
CA ALA A 124 -24.25 9.77 -15.37
C ALA A 124 -22.90 9.30 -15.93
N SER A 125 -21.86 10.15 -15.90
CA SER A 125 -20.52 9.79 -16.39
C SER A 125 -19.86 8.71 -15.54
N ARG A 126 -20.01 8.76 -14.22
CA ARG A 126 -19.53 7.74 -13.28
C ARG A 126 -20.26 6.41 -13.48
N GLN A 127 -21.58 6.45 -13.66
CA GLN A 127 -22.37 5.26 -13.96
C GLN A 127 -21.92 4.61 -15.27
N GLU A 128 -21.78 5.39 -16.34
CA GLU A 128 -21.32 4.89 -17.65
C GLU A 128 -19.92 4.27 -17.56
N LEU A 129 -18.99 4.92 -16.83
CA LEU A 129 -17.64 4.41 -16.61
C LEU A 129 -17.63 3.10 -15.82
N ASN A 130 -18.48 2.98 -14.79
CA ASN A 130 -18.64 1.72 -14.04
C ASN A 130 -19.25 0.61 -14.91
N THR A 131 -20.21 0.93 -15.78
CA THR A 131 -20.77 -0.02 -16.75
C THR A 131 -19.69 -0.52 -17.71
N ILE A 132 -18.90 0.37 -18.31
CA ILE A 132 -17.78 0.01 -19.20
C ILE A 132 -16.81 -0.93 -18.49
N ARG A 133 -16.47 -0.66 -17.22
CA ARG A 133 -15.57 -1.51 -16.43
C ARG A 133 -16.17 -2.88 -16.14
N HIS A 134 -17.42 -2.92 -15.69
CA HIS A 134 -18.08 -4.17 -15.33
C HIS A 134 -18.20 -5.09 -16.54
N GLU A 135 -18.61 -4.55 -17.69
CA GLU A 135 -18.64 -5.28 -18.96
C GLU A 135 -17.25 -5.79 -19.37
N LYS A 136 -16.19 -4.96 -19.24
CA LYS A 136 -14.80 -5.38 -19.52
C LYS A 136 -14.38 -6.55 -18.63
N ILE A 137 -14.60 -6.44 -17.32
CA ILE A 137 -14.24 -7.48 -16.35
C ILE A 137 -14.99 -8.78 -16.65
N GLN A 138 -16.30 -8.69 -16.91
CA GLN A 138 -17.11 -9.85 -17.26
C GLN A 138 -16.60 -10.56 -18.52
N GLU A 139 -16.34 -9.82 -19.61
CA GLU A 139 -15.81 -10.41 -20.85
C GLU A 139 -14.41 -11.04 -20.64
N LEU A 140 -13.56 -10.45 -19.81
CA LEU A 140 -12.23 -10.99 -19.47
C LEU A 140 -12.33 -12.25 -18.58
N ASP A 141 -13.23 -12.27 -17.60
CA ASP A 141 -13.47 -13.41 -16.71
C ASP A 141 -13.96 -14.63 -17.51
N GLU A 142 -14.86 -14.43 -18.47
CA GLU A 142 -15.30 -15.50 -19.37
C GLU A 142 -14.16 -16.09 -20.22
N LEU A 143 -13.20 -15.26 -20.64
CA LEU A 143 -12.02 -15.72 -21.36
C LEU A 143 -11.03 -16.44 -20.44
N ALA A 144 -10.88 -15.99 -19.19
CA ALA A 144 -10.10 -16.67 -18.17
C ALA A 144 -10.68 -18.07 -17.84
N ASP A 145 -12.00 -18.19 -17.73
CA ASP A 145 -12.68 -19.48 -17.55
C ASP A 145 -12.46 -20.41 -18.76
N LYS A 146 -12.56 -19.89 -19.98
CA LYS A 146 -12.26 -20.66 -21.19
C LYS A 146 -10.81 -21.14 -21.21
N ALA A 147 -9.85 -20.30 -20.82
CA ALA A 147 -8.45 -20.68 -20.73
C ALA A 147 -8.20 -21.72 -19.63
N SER A 148 -8.85 -21.58 -18.47
CA SER A 148 -8.82 -22.58 -17.40
C SER A 148 -9.33 -23.94 -17.87
N GLY A 149 -10.35 -23.96 -18.73
CA GLY A 149 -10.87 -25.17 -19.39
C GLY A 149 -9.97 -25.79 -20.47
N VAL A 150 -8.92 -25.10 -20.92
CA VAL A 150 -7.87 -25.67 -21.79
C VAL A 150 -6.87 -26.51 -20.98
N LEU A 151 -6.74 -26.21 -19.68
CA LEU A 151 -5.76 -26.83 -18.79
C LEU A 151 -6.26 -28.17 -18.23
N THR A 152 -5.33 -29.04 -17.85
CA THR A 152 -5.64 -30.26 -17.07
C THR A 152 -5.89 -29.92 -15.60
N ASP A 153 -6.47 -30.86 -14.84
CA ASP A 153 -6.60 -30.71 -13.38
C ASP A 153 -5.25 -30.52 -12.69
N SER A 154 -4.23 -31.27 -13.12
CA SER A 154 -2.86 -31.13 -12.60
C SER A 154 -2.28 -29.75 -12.88
N GLN A 155 -2.46 -29.21 -14.09
CA GLN A 155 -2.01 -27.86 -14.44
C GLN A 155 -2.74 -26.78 -13.63
N ARG A 156 -4.05 -26.92 -13.41
CA ARG A 156 -4.80 -26.01 -12.53
C ARG A 156 -4.29 -26.04 -11.09
N ALA A 157 -3.94 -27.22 -10.56
CA ALA A 157 -3.34 -27.36 -9.24
C ALA A 157 -1.97 -26.66 -9.15
N VAL A 158 -1.16 -26.71 -10.21
CA VAL A 158 0.10 -25.95 -10.31
C VAL A 158 -0.15 -24.44 -10.26
N ILE A 159 -1.10 -23.93 -11.05
CA ILE A 159 -1.46 -22.51 -11.04
C ILE A 159 -1.94 -22.08 -9.66
N ASN A 160 -2.79 -22.89 -9.03
CA ASN A 160 -3.31 -22.60 -7.70
C ASN A 160 -2.19 -22.38 -6.67
N ASN A 161 -1.13 -23.18 -6.76
CA ASN A 161 0.03 -23.09 -5.85
C ASN A 161 1.12 -22.10 -6.31
N PHE A 162 1.01 -21.55 -7.53
CA PHE A 162 2.01 -20.64 -8.08
C PHE A 162 2.09 -19.34 -7.27
N THR A 163 3.28 -19.03 -6.74
CA THR A 163 3.57 -17.73 -6.13
C THR A 163 4.42 -16.92 -7.12
N PRO A 164 3.91 -15.79 -7.63
CA PRO A 164 4.62 -14.99 -8.61
C PRO A 164 5.85 -14.36 -7.96
N CYS A 165 7.02 -14.89 -8.30
CA CYS A 165 8.31 -14.36 -7.89
C CYS A 165 9.06 -13.92 -9.14
N PHE A 166 9.72 -12.75 -9.07
CA PHE A 166 10.57 -12.28 -10.16
C PHE A 166 11.79 -13.19 -10.32
N ILE A 167 12.35 -13.65 -9.19
CA ILE A 167 13.43 -14.63 -9.11
C ILE A 167 13.03 -15.70 -8.10
N PRO A 168 12.95 -16.98 -8.49
CA PRO A 168 12.64 -18.07 -7.56
C PRO A 168 13.73 -18.21 -6.46
N PRO A 169 13.36 -18.62 -5.23
CA PRO A 169 14.34 -18.88 -4.18
C PRO A 169 15.36 -19.97 -4.57
N SER A 170 16.59 -19.80 -4.09
CA SER A 170 17.83 -20.32 -4.66
C SER A 170 18.23 -21.75 -4.27
N ASP A 171 17.32 -22.69 -4.03
CA ASP A 171 17.74 -24.08 -3.80
C ASP A 171 18.04 -24.80 -5.14
N PHE A 172 19.15 -24.39 -5.77
CA PHE A 172 19.59 -24.86 -7.09
C PHE A 172 20.02 -26.33 -7.11
N LYS A 173 20.19 -26.96 -5.95
CA LYS A 173 20.48 -28.40 -5.84
C LYS A 173 19.23 -29.26 -5.96
N ASN A 174 18.05 -28.69 -5.74
CA ASN A 174 16.78 -29.40 -5.85
C ASN A 174 15.76 -28.45 -6.50
N PRO A 175 15.74 -28.33 -7.84
CA PRO A 175 14.98 -27.28 -8.52
C PRO A 175 13.49 -27.61 -8.49
N GLU A 176 12.81 -27.30 -7.37
CA GLU A 176 11.36 -27.20 -7.30
C GLU A 176 10.92 -25.98 -8.12
N ARG A 177 10.98 -26.12 -9.44
CA ARG A 177 10.45 -25.13 -10.37
C ARG A 177 8.95 -25.26 -10.45
N VAL A 178 8.32 -24.12 -10.73
CA VAL A 178 6.88 -23.94 -10.91
C VAL A 178 6.25 -25.20 -11.49
N GLY A 179 5.41 -25.90 -10.72
CA GLY A 179 4.95 -27.22 -11.14
C GLY A 179 4.94 -28.27 -10.04
N GLN A 180 5.78 -28.12 -9.02
CA GLN A 180 5.76 -29.00 -7.86
C GLN A 180 4.83 -28.41 -6.81
N ALA A 181 3.74 -29.12 -6.57
CA ALA A 181 2.64 -28.69 -5.72
C ALA A 181 3.13 -28.34 -4.32
N ALA A 182 2.45 -27.37 -3.72
CA ALA A 182 2.70 -26.82 -2.42
C ALA A 182 2.81 -27.90 -1.35
N SER A 183 4.03 -28.18 -0.95
CA SER A 183 4.41 -28.05 0.44
C SER A 183 5.92 -28.21 0.51
N ASP A 184 6.66 -27.10 0.43
CA ASP A 184 8.06 -27.06 0.92
C ASP A 184 7.99 -27.29 2.43
N THR A 185 7.73 -28.55 2.75
CA THR A 185 7.68 -29.09 4.09
C THR A 185 9.08 -29.44 4.52
N THR A 186 10.13 -29.20 3.73
CA THR A 186 11.51 -29.59 4.01
C THR A 186 11.96 -29.16 5.41
N ILE A 187 11.62 -27.93 5.82
CA ILE A 187 11.90 -27.43 7.18
C ILE A 187 11.12 -28.23 8.23
N VAL A 188 9.81 -28.41 8.02
CA VAL A 188 8.92 -29.15 8.92
C VAL A 188 9.33 -30.63 9.01
N GLU A 189 9.63 -31.25 7.88
CA GLU A 189 10.16 -32.59 7.72
C GLU A 189 11.49 -32.79 8.43
N ALA A 190 12.41 -31.82 8.33
CA ALA A 190 13.69 -31.84 9.04
C ALA A 190 13.50 -31.68 10.55
N VAL A 191 12.52 -30.88 10.98
CA VAL A 191 12.08 -30.79 12.38
C VAL A 191 11.52 -32.14 12.86
N LEU A 192 10.57 -32.73 12.13
CA LEU A 192 9.97 -34.03 12.46
C LEU A 192 11.02 -35.14 12.53
N THR A 193 11.98 -35.16 11.60
CA THR A 193 13.09 -36.13 11.60
C THR A 193 13.96 -36.00 12.85
N ARG A 194 14.30 -34.76 13.25
CA ARG A 194 15.06 -34.51 14.50
C ARG A 194 14.28 -34.90 15.76
N MET A 195 12.97 -34.67 15.77
CA MET A 195 12.13 -35.06 16.90
C MET A 195 11.95 -36.58 17.00
N ARG A 196 11.90 -37.29 15.87
CA ARG A 196 11.80 -38.77 15.83
C ARG A 196 13.05 -39.43 16.41
N THR A 197 14.23 -38.88 16.14
CA THR A 197 15.52 -39.42 16.60
C THR A 197 15.86 -39.08 18.06
N ALA A 198 15.05 -38.25 18.72
CA ALA A 198 15.24 -37.94 20.14
C ALA A 198 14.82 -39.14 21.02
N ILE A 199 15.80 -39.88 21.55
CA ILE A 199 15.56 -41.16 22.25
C ILE A 199 14.94 -40.95 23.64
N ASP A 200 15.41 -39.97 24.40
CA ASP A 200 14.97 -39.70 25.78
C ASP A 200 14.02 -38.50 25.89
N ALA A 201 13.20 -38.49 26.96
CA ALA A 201 12.16 -37.48 27.18
C ALA A 201 12.70 -36.05 27.27
N LYS A 202 13.90 -35.88 27.83
CA LYS A 202 14.54 -34.56 27.96
C LYS A 202 14.92 -34.02 26.59
N LYS A 203 15.57 -34.82 25.74
CA LYS A 203 15.91 -34.44 24.36
C LYS A 203 14.67 -34.19 23.52
N LEU A 204 13.59 -34.93 23.75
CA LEU A 204 12.33 -34.70 23.04
C LEU A 204 11.72 -33.34 23.39
N ALA A 205 11.69 -32.98 24.67
CA ALA A 205 11.23 -31.65 25.10
C ALA A 205 12.10 -30.53 24.52
N ASP A 206 13.42 -30.71 24.52
CA ASP A 206 14.37 -29.76 23.91
C ASP A 206 14.16 -29.61 22.40
N ALA A 207 13.94 -30.74 21.70
CA ALA A 207 13.64 -30.76 20.27
C ALA A 207 12.28 -30.12 19.96
N HIS A 208 11.30 -30.27 20.85
CA HIS A 208 9.99 -29.63 20.74
C HIS A 208 10.08 -28.10 20.89
N GLY A 209 10.84 -27.60 21.88
CA GLY A 209 11.09 -26.16 22.01
C GLY A 209 11.75 -25.57 20.76
N LYS A 210 12.82 -26.20 20.28
CA LYS A 210 13.52 -25.80 19.05
C LYS A 210 12.64 -25.91 17.80
N ALA A 211 11.74 -26.89 17.76
CA ALA A 211 10.76 -27.01 16.69
C ALA A 211 9.85 -25.79 16.65
N LEU A 212 9.29 -25.36 17.78
CA LEU A 212 8.44 -24.17 17.85
C LEU A 212 9.19 -22.90 17.47
N ASP A 213 10.41 -22.73 17.98
CA ASP A 213 11.23 -21.54 17.67
C ASP A 213 11.57 -21.42 16.18
N GLN A 214 11.55 -22.53 15.43
CA GLN A 214 11.75 -22.55 13.99
C GLN A 214 10.44 -22.47 13.19
N LEU A 215 9.41 -23.18 13.64
CA LEU A 215 8.16 -23.34 12.90
C LEU A 215 7.19 -22.17 13.08
N VAL A 216 7.22 -21.48 14.22
CA VAL A 216 6.35 -20.32 14.47
C VAL A 216 6.69 -19.16 13.54
N PRO A 217 7.96 -18.69 13.44
CA PRO A 217 8.31 -17.63 12.48
C PRO A 217 8.01 -18.03 11.03
N TYR A 218 8.33 -19.28 10.69
CA TYR A 218 8.04 -19.84 9.36
C TYR A 218 6.53 -19.82 9.05
N ALA A 219 5.67 -20.22 9.98
CA ALA A 219 4.24 -20.20 9.80
C ALA A 219 3.69 -18.76 9.71
N MET A 220 4.17 -17.84 10.56
CA MET A 220 3.80 -16.42 10.48
C MET A 220 4.12 -15.83 9.11
N GLU A 221 5.33 -16.09 8.60
CA GLU A 221 5.78 -15.65 7.29
C GLU A 221 4.91 -16.23 6.17
N LYS A 222 4.71 -17.56 6.15
CA LYS A 222 3.95 -18.25 5.10
C LYS A 222 2.46 -17.94 5.13
N ARG A 223 1.91 -17.60 6.29
CA ARG A 223 0.50 -17.18 6.45
C ARG A 223 0.30 -15.69 6.28
N HIS A 224 1.38 -14.92 6.08
CA HIS A 224 1.34 -13.45 5.99
C HIS A 224 0.64 -12.81 7.20
N ILE A 225 0.85 -13.36 8.39
CA ILE A 225 0.25 -12.86 9.63
C ILE A 225 1.08 -11.69 10.14
N ARG A 226 0.42 -10.58 10.46
CA ARG A 226 1.07 -9.43 11.10
C ARG A 226 1.60 -9.85 12.46
N TYR A 227 2.84 -9.47 12.75
CA TYR A 227 3.44 -9.76 14.05
C TYR A 227 2.72 -8.99 15.16
N THR A 228 2.15 -9.74 16.10
CA THR A 228 1.74 -9.30 17.43
C THR A 228 2.09 -10.42 18.41
N GLU A 229 2.30 -10.09 19.68
CA GLU A 229 2.61 -11.10 20.70
C GLU A 229 1.48 -12.13 20.82
N GLU A 230 0.22 -11.69 20.67
CA GLU A 230 -0.95 -12.57 20.68
C GLU A 230 -0.97 -13.51 19.48
N ALA A 231 -0.65 -13.01 18.28
CA ALA A 231 -0.63 -13.81 17.06
C ALA A 231 0.51 -14.84 17.07
N GLU A 232 1.68 -14.47 17.60
CA GLU A 232 2.79 -15.41 17.78
C GLU A 232 2.41 -16.54 18.76
N GLN A 233 1.80 -16.18 19.90
CA GLN A 233 1.38 -17.14 20.91
C GLN A 233 0.28 -18.09 20.38
N GLU A 234 -0.71 -17.57 19.65
CA GLU A 234 -1.77 -18.38 19.03
C GLU A 234 -1.19 -19.42 18.05
N ILE A 235 -0.24 -19.01 17.21
CA ILE A 235 0.44 -19.92 16.27
C ILE A 235 1.32 -20.92 17.01
N ARG A 236 2.00 -20.49 18.08
CA ARG A 236 2.82 -21.38 18.92
C ARG A 236 1.98 -22.47 19.57
N ASP A 237 0.81 -22.12 20.12
CA ASP A 237 -0.12 -23.07 20.73
C ASP A 237 -0.72 -24.02 19.68
N GLU A 238 -1.09 -23.51 18.50
CA GLU A 238 -1.61 -24.32 17.40
C GLU A 238 -0.57 -25.34 16.91
N ILE A 239 0.66 -24.89 16.60
CA ILE A 239 1.73 -25.76 16.11
C ILE A 239 2.15 -26.74 17.19
N GLY A 240 2.23 -26.31 18.45
CA GLY A 240 2.57 -27.16 19.60
C GLY A 240 1.60 -28.33 19.74
N GLY A 241 0.30 -28.06 19.77
CA GLY A 241 -0.71 -29.12 19.87
C GLY A 241 -0.66 -30.10 18.69
N ARG A 242 -0.34 -29.62 17.48
CA ARG A 242 -0.19 -30.48 16.29
C ARG A 242 1.09 -31.30 16.33
N LEU A 243 2.20 -30.72 16.77
CA LEU A 243 3.47 -31.40 16.96
C LEU A 243 3.29 -32.56 17.95
N ASP A 244 2.65 -32.34 19.10
CA ASP A 244 2.39 -33.40 20.08
C ASP A 244 1.64 -34.60 19.48
N LEU A 245 0.61 -34.33 18.67
CA LEU A 245 -0.15 -35.38 17.96
C LEU A 245 0.71 -36.11 16.92
N VAL A 246 1.46 -35.37 16.12
CA VAL A 246 2.30 -35.93 15.04
C VAL A 246 3.49 -36.71 15.58
N VAL A 247 4.11 -36.23 16.66
CA VAL A 247 5.25 -36.87 17.33
C VAL A 247 4.88 -38.25 17.86
N ASN A 248 3.74 -38.35 18.54
CA ASN A 248 3.23 -39.62 19.04
C ASN A 248 2.92 -40.59 17.89
N LYS A 249 2.32 -40.09 16.80
CA LYS A 249 2.06 -40.92 15.62
C LYS A 249 3.37 -41.41 14.99
N MET A 250 4.30 -40.51 14.68
CA MET A 250 5.52 -40.88 13.98
C MET A 250 6.34 -41.88 14.77
N ARG A 251 6.54 -41.71 16.09
CA ARG A 251 7.36 -42.64 16.89
C ARG A 251 6.86 -44.10 16.88
N ASN A 252 5.58 -44.30 16.61
CA ASN A 252 4.97 -45.62 16.50
C ASN A 252 4.98 -46.20 15.08
N MET A 253 5.44 -45.43 14.08
CA MET A 253 5.55 -45.87 12.69
C MET A 253 6.91 -46.53 12.43
N SER A 254 6.94 -47.50 11.51
CA SER A 254 8.21 -48.01 10.98
C SER A 254 8.98 -46.91 10.23
N ASP A 255 10.28 -47.10 10.03
CA ASP A 255 11.07 -46.12 9.27
C ASP A 255 10.59 -46.00 7.82
N ALA A 256 10.18 -47.11 7.20
CA ALA A 256 9.63 -47.11 5.84
C ALA A 256 8.31 -46.33 5.76
N ASP A 257 7.38 -46.57 6.68
CA ASP A 257 6.09 -45.85 6.72
C ASP A 257 6.31 -44.37 7.01
N PHE A 258 7.28 -44.04 7.88
CA PHE A 258 7.61 -42.65 8.17
C PHE A 258 8.14 -41.93 6.93
N GLN A 259 9.01 -42.55 6.13
CA GLN A 259 9.50 -41.93 4.89
C GLN A 259 8.37 -41.71 3.88
N LEU A 260 7.40 -42.63 3.79
CA LEU A 260 6.26 -42.50 2.89
C LEU A 260 5.25 -41.42 3.34
N GLU A 261 5.02 -41.29 4.64
CA GLU A 261 4.02 -40.35 5.21
C GLU A 261 4.59 -39.00 5.64
N LYS A 262 5.92 -38.81 5.53
CA LYS A 262 6.63 -37.65 6.09
C LYS A 262 6.05 -36.31 5.62
N ALA A 263 5.79 -36.18 4.32
CA ALA A 263 5.21 -34.97 3.72
C ALA A 263 3.79 -34.71 4.24
N ASN A 264 2.97 -35.75 4.38
CA ASN A 264 1.62 -35.65 4.94
C ASN A 264 1.65 -35.24 6.41
N LEU A 265 2.55 -35.83 7.21
CA LEU A 265 2.73 -35.46 8.62
C LEU A 265 3.18 -34.00 8.77
N ALA A 266 4.07 -33.56 7.89
CA ALA A 266 4.55 -32.20 7.87
C ALA A 266 3.44 -31.19 7.52
N ALA A 267 2.64 -31.46 6.48
CA ALA A 267 1.49 -30.64 6.11
C ALA A 267 0.43 -30.54 7.24
N ARG A 268 0.28 -31.59 8.06
CA ARG A 268 -0.62 -31.58 9.23
C ARG A 268 -0.07 -30.79 10.41
N THR A 269 1.26 -30.75 10.55
CA THR A 269 1.98 -30.10 11.65
C THR A 269 1.86 -28.58 11.57
N VAL A 270 2.21 -28.02 10.41
CA VAL A 270 2.06 -26.59 10.15
C VAL A 270 1.07 -26.45 9.00
N PRO A 271 -0.23 -26.23 9.28
CA PRO A 271 -1.17 -25.95 8.22
C PRO A 271 -0.82 -24.57 7.70
N ILE A 272 -0.07 -24.54 6.61
CA ILE A 272 -0.07 -23.38 5.76
C ILE A 272 -1.41 -23.47 5.05
N PRO A 273 -2.33 -22.48 5.22
CA PRO A 273 -3.55 -22.45 4.45
C PRO A 273 -3.16 -22.69 3.01
N SER A 274 -3.64 -23.76 2.39
CA SER A 274 -3.47 -23.93 0.95
C SER A 274 -4.01 -22.65 0.33
N ILE A 275 -3.11 -21.84 -0.25
CA ILE A 275 -3.41 -20.50 -0.74
C ILE A 275 -4.74 -20.58 -1.47
N ASN A 276 -5.77 -19.93 -0.92
CA ASN A 276 -7.18 -19.98 -1.32
C ASN A 276 -7.42 -20.82 -2.58
N ASN A 277 -7.83 -22.08 -2.41
CA ASN A 277 -8.26 -22.95 -3.53
C ASN A 277 -9.58 -22.46 -4.16
N SER A 278 -9.91 -21.18 -4.05
CA SER A 278 -11.12 -20.65 -4.66
C SER A 278 -10.94 -20.70 -6.19
N PRO A 279 -11.97 -21.13 -6.92
CA PRO A 279 -11.99 -21.01 -8.38
C PRO A 279 -11.60 -19.60 -8.86
N ASP A 280 -11.96 -18.57 -8.09
CA ASP A 280 -11.62 -17.17 -8.36
C ASP A 280 -10.12 -16.89 -8.28
N ALA A 281 -9.38 -17.50 -7.34
CA ALA A 281 -7.93 -17.33 -7.24
C ALA A 281 -7.20 -17.95 -8.43
N VAL A 282 -7.62 -19.15 -8.86
CA VAL A 282 -7.10 -19.79 -10.07
C VAL A 282 -7.43 -18.96 -11.30
N ARG A 283 -8.68 -18.51 -11.44
CA ARG A 283 -9.12 -17.63 -12.54
C ARG A 283 -8.27 -16.37 -12.62
N TRP A 284 -8.04 -15.71 -11.48
CA TRP A 284 -7.21 -14.52 -11.40
C TRP A 284 -5.78 -14.78 -11.89
N LYS A 285 -5.15 -15.88 -11.46
CA LYS A 285 -3.79 -16.26 -11.91
C LYS A 285 -3.73 -16.64 -13.38
N VAL A 286 -4.76 -17.33 -13.90
CA VAL A 286 -4.88 -17.61 -15.34
C VAL A 286 -4.94 -16.30 -16.12
N SER A 287 -5.81 -15.38 -15.71
CA SER A 287 -5.95 -14.05 -16.33
C SER A 287 -4.64 -13.26 -16.30
N HIS A 288 -3.93 -13.25 -15.16
CA HIS A 288 -2.73 -12.42 -14.98
C HIS A 288 -1.44 -13.00 -15.54
N TYR A 289 -1.25 -14.32 -15.51
CA TYR A 289 0.03 -14.95 -15.86
C TYR A 289 -0.04 -15.85 -17.08
N VAL A 290 -1.12 -16.62 -17.26
CA VAL A 290 -1.26 -17.50 -18.44
C VAL A 290 -1.68 -16.71 -19.67
N LEU A 291 -2.55 -15.71 -19.47
CA LEU A 291 -3.08 -14.84 -20.53
C LEU A 291 -2.34 -13.50 -20.64
N ASN A 292 -1.13 -13.40 -20.07
CA ASN A 292 -0.30 -12.19 -20.17
C ASN A 292 0.12 -11.93 -21.63
N GLN A 293 -0.32 -10.81 -22.20
CA GLN A 293 -0.01 -10.42 -23.58
C GLN A 293 1.48 -10.34 -23.89
N GLY A 294 2.33 -10.03 -22.91
CA GLY A 294 3.78 -9.95 -23.13
C GLY A 294 4.49 -11.29 -23.38
N ILE A 295 3.78 -12.42 -23.26
CA ILE A 295 4.31 -13.76 -23.61
C ILE A 295 3.59 -14.40 -24.81
N VAL A 296 2.79 -13.63 -25.57
CA VAL A 296 2.04 -14.16 -26.73
C VAL A 296 2.96 -14.71 -27.83
N ASP A 297 4.13 -14.10 -28.01
CA ASP A 297 5.20 -14.58 -28.91
C ASP A 297 5.69 -15.97 -28.50
N VAL A 298 5.85 -16.20 -27.20
CA VAL A 298 6.24 -17.51 -26.63
C VAL A 298 5.18 -18.55 -26.93
N MET A 299 3.91 -18.23 -26.66
CA MET A 299 2.79 -19.13 -26.90
C MET A 299 2.63 -19.47 -28.38
N ARG A 300 2.77 -18.48 -29.28
CA ARG A 300 2.75 -18.70 -30.74
C ARG A 300 3.88 -19.58 -31.22
N SER A 301 5.09 -19.39 -30.69
CA SER A 301 6.25 -20.22 -31.06
C SER A 301 6.02 -21.69 -30.68
N ARG A 302 5.50 -21.93 -29.47
CA ARG A 302 5.18 -23.28 -28.98
C ARG A 302 4.03 -23.91 -29.75
N ALA A 303 2.98 -23.14 -30.05
CA ALA A 303 1.87 -23.58 -30.90
C ALA A 303 2.32 -23.96 -32.33
N SER A 304 3.45 -23.44 -32.81
CA SER A 304 3.98 -23.69 -34.16
C SER A 304 5.12 -24.72 -34.20
N GLY A 305 5.41 -25.42 -33.10
CA GLY A 305 6.51 -26.39 -33.04
C GLY A 305 7.91 -25.77 -33.01
N GLY A 306 8.07 -24.58 -32.41
CA GLY A 306 9.38 -23.95 -32.18
C GLY A 306 9.90 -23.06 -33.31
N LYS A 307 9.10 -22.78 -34.34
CA LYS A 307 9.43 -21.69 -35.29
C LYS A 307 9.34 -20.36 -34.54
N LYS A 308 10.40 -19.56 -34.58
CA LYS A 308 10.48 -18.26 -33.90
C LYS A 308 9.51 -17.27 -34.59
N PRO A 309 8.43 -16.82 -33.93
CA PRO A 309 7.57 -15.79 -34.48
C PRO A 309 8.25 -14.41 -34.40
N ALA A 310 7.73 -13.44 -35.15
CA ALA A 310 8.11 -12.04 -35.00
C ALA A 310 7.85 -11.55 -33.56
N ALA A 311 8.73 -10.71 -33.04
CA ALA A 311 8.62 -10.14 -31.69
C ALA A 311 7.27 -9.44 -31.51
N ALA A 312 6.62 -9.65 -30.36
CA ALA A 312 5.39 -8.94 -30.01
C ALA A 312 5.70 -7.49 -29.64
N GLU A 313 4.85 -6.54 -30.06
CA GLU A 313 4.91 -5.17 -29.57
C GLU A 313 4.59 -5.12 -28.07
N PRO A 314 5.26 -4.27 -27.28
CA PRO A 314 4.95 -4.12 -25.87
C PRO A 314 3.52 -3.60 -25.69
N ALA A 315 2.80 -4.19 -24.72
CA ALA A 315 1.46 -3.76 -24.38
C ALA A 315 1.47 -2.28 -23.94
N ARG A 316 0.54 -1.48 -24.49
CA ARG A 316 0.39 -0.07 -24.09
C ARG A 316 -0.12 -0.01 -22.66
N SER A 317 0.58 0.74 -21.80
CA SER A 317 0.12 1.00 -20.44
C SER A 317 -0.98 2.07 -20.42
N ALA A 318 -1.79 2.07 -19.37
CA ALA A 318 -2.84 3.06 -19.16
C ALA A 318 -2.27 4.47 -18.91
N SER A 319 -3.05 5.49 -19.27
CA SER A 319 -2.63 6.90 -19.22
C SER A 319 -2.38 7.42 -17.79
N PRO A 320 -1.25 8.14 -17.53
CA PRO A 320 -0.90 8.75 -16.24
C PRO A 320 -1.92 9.76 -15.68
N GLU A 321 -2.79 10.30 -16.53
CA GLU A 321 -3.65 11.46 -16.21
C GLU A 321 -4.70 11.16 -15.12
N VAL A 322 -5.09 9.89 -14.94
CA VAL A 322 -6.15 9.49 -14.01
C VAL A 322 -5.64 9.44 -12.56
N ALA A 323 -4.41 8.96 -12.34
CA ALA A 323 -3.82 8.80 -11.01
C ALA A 323 -3.59 10.15 -10.30
N GLY A 324 -3.26 11.20 -11.06
CA GLY A 324 -3.08 12.56 -10.53
C GLY A 324 -4.38 13.11 -9.91
N ARG A 325 -5.53 12.83 -10.52
CA ARG A 325 -6.84 13.35 -10.07
C ARG A 325 -7.28 12.74 -8.73
N GLU A 326 -7.07 11.45 -8.54
CA GLU A 326 -7.40 10.74 -7.30
C GLU A 326 -6.61 11.27 -6.11
N ARG A 327 -5.30 11.49 -6.31
CA ARG A 327 -4.45 12.11 -5.29
C ARG A 327 -4.94 13.50 -4.94
N SER A 328 -5.35 14.31 -5.93
CA SER A 328 -5.88 15.65 -5.68
C SER A 328 -7.12 15.65 -4.80
N ILE A 329 -8.10 14.78 -5.10
CA ILE A 329 -9.33 14.68 -4.31
C ILE A 329 -9.03 14.17 -2.90
N GLY A 330 -8.17 13.15 -2.77
CA GLY A 330 -7.75 12.62 -1.47
C GLY A 330 -7.02 13.66 -0.62
N ALA A 331 -6.08 14.40 -1.21
CA ALA A 331 -5.36 15.48 -0.54
C ALA A 331 -6.31 16.57 -0.03
N ALA A 332 -7.27 16.97 -0.88
CA ALA A 332 -8.29 17.96 -0.57
C ALA A 332 -9.18 17.52 0.60
N ALA A 333 -9.67 16.27 0.57
CA ALA A 333 -10.47 15.71 1.64
C ALA A 333 -9.70 15.64 2.98
N VAL A 334 -8.44 15.21 2.94
CA VAL A 334 -7.58 15.12 4.13
C VAL A 334 -7.30 16.51 4.70
N LEU A 335 -6.78 17.45 3.89
CA LEU A 335 -6.42 18.80 4.35
C LEU A 335 -7.63 19.59 4.87
N ASN A 336 -8.79 19.45 4.25
CA ASN A 336 -10.02 20.07 4.73
C ASN A 336 -10.52 19.47 6.06
N SER A 337 -10.18 18.22 6.36
CA SER A 337 -10.62 17.54 7.60
C SER A 337 -9.68 17.76 8.78
N ILE A 338 -8.43 18.16 8.51
CA ILE A 338 -7.44 18.47 9.56
C ILE A 338 -7.69 19.85 10.18
N ASP A 339 -8.45 20.71 9.52
CA ASP A 339 -8.73 22.09 9.94
C ASP A 339 -7.44 22.89 10.24
N LEU A 340 -6.59 23.03 9.21
CA LEU A 340 -5.34 23.76 9.34
C LEU A 340 -5.58 25.27 9.47
N THR A 341 -4.81 25.93 10.32
CA THR A 341 -4.75 27.40 10.32
C THR A 341 -3.91 27.95 9.19
N LYS A 342 -3.99 29.27 8.95
CA LYS A 342 -3.19 29.95 7.92
C LYS A 342 -1.70 29.82 8.19
N ASP A 343 -1.29 30.00 9.44
CA ASP A 343 0.11 29.85 9.85
C ASP A 343 0.61 28.40 9.72
N GLN A 344 -0.20 27.40 10.09
CA GLN A 344 0.14 26.00 9.87
C GLN A 344 0.28 25.69 8.38
N ALA A 345 -0.65 26.15 7.54
CA ALA A 345 -0.56 25.96 6.09
C ALA A 345 0.71 26.58 5.50
N THR A 346 1.09 27.78 5.97
CA THR A 346 2.32 28.47 5.57
C THR A 346 3.57 27.67 5.95
N LYS A 347 3.60 27.09 7.16
CA LYS A 347 4.73 26.29 7.65
C LYS A 347 4.81 24.90 6.99
N LEU A 348 3.67 24.30 6.65
CA LEU A 348 3.63 22.98 5.98
C LEU A 348 4.06 23.04 4.53
N LEU A 349 3.81 24.16 3.84
CA LEU A 349 4.12 24.31 2.42
C LEU A 349 5.58 23.97 2.04
N PRO A 350 6.63 24.48 2.73
CA PRO A 350 8.00 24.06 2.46
C PRO A 350 8.26 22.57 2.76
N VAL A 351 7.62 21.98 3.77
CA VAL A 351 7.75 20.55 4.10
C VAL A 351 7.19 19.68 2.97
N VAL A 352 6.02 20.02 2.45
CA VAL A 352 5.39 19.29 1.32
C VAL A 352 6.22 19.43 0.05
N ARG A 353 6.80 20.61 -0.22
CA ARG A 353 7.74 20.81 -1.34
C ARG A 353 9.00 19.95 -1.19
N ASN A 354 9.56 19.89 0.01
CA ASN A 354 10.71 19.05 0.30
C ASN A 354 10.38 17.56 0.08
N ALA A 355 9.21 17.10 0.54
CA ALA A 355 8.76 15.73 0.32
C ALA A 355 8.64 15.38 -1.17
N LEU A 356 8.09 16.27 -2.00
CA LEU A 356 8.02 16.05 -3.46
C LEU A 356 9.40 16.07 -4.13
N GLN A 357 10.31 16.92 -3.66
CA GLN A 357 11.68 16.95 -4.15
C GLN A 357 12.42 15.65 -3.81
N VAL A 358 12.27 15.16 -2.58
CA VAL A 358 12.77 13.84 -2.14
C VAL A 358 12.18 12.71 -3.00
N GLU A 359 10.86 12.72 -3.23
CA GLU A 359 10.19 11.72 -4.06
C GLU A 359 10.74 11.75 -5.49
N LYS A 360 10.94 12.94 -6.05
CA LYS A 360 11.53 13.13 -7.38
C LYS A 360 12.95 12.57 -7.45
N GLU A 361 13.82 12.91 -6.51
CA GLU A 361 15.22 12.44 -6.49
C GLU A 361 15.31 10.92 -6.42
N VAL A 362 14.52 10.29 -5.53
CA VAL A 362 14.51 8.82 -5.42
C VAL A 362 13.89 8.18 -6.66
N ASN A 363 12.86 8.78 -7.26
CA ASN A 363 12.29 8.31 -8.52
C ASN A 363 13.28 8.42 -9.69
N ASP A 364 14.09 9.48 -9.74
CA ASP A 364 15.15 9.63 -10.74
C ASP A 364 16.21 8.51 -10.58
N GLU A 365 16.59 8.17 -9.34
CA GLU A 365 17.48 7.04 -9.06
C GLU A 365 16.86 5.67 -9.41
N ILE A 366 15.57 5.50 -9.12
CA ILE A 366 14.80 4.31 -9.52
C ILE A 366 14.79 4.19 -11.03
N ASN A 367 14.48 5.26 -11.76
CA ASN A 367 14.43 5.28 -13.23
C ASN A 367 15.79 4.95 -13.84
N GLY A 368 16.87 5.53 -13.29
CA GLY A 368 18.24 5.17 -13.67
C GLY A 368 18.54 3.68 -13.46
N THR A 369 18.13 3.14 -12.31
CA THR A 369 18.31 1.71 -12.00
C THR A 369 17.46 0.82 -12.92
N MET A 370 16.21 1.18 -13.21
CA MET A 370 15.35 0.46 -14.17
C MET A 370 15.97 0.43 -15.56
N LYS A 371 16.49 1.55 -16.04
CA LYS A 371 17.17 1.65 -17.33
C LYS A 371 18.34 0.65 -17.41
N THR A 372 19.13 0.53 -16.32
CA THR A 372 20.20 -0.47 -16.25
C THR A 372 19.69 -1.92 -16.11
N ALA A 373 18.49 -2.12 -15.59
CA ALA A 373 17.88 -3.44 -15.35
C ALA A 373 17.22 -4.05 -16.59
N ILE A 374 16.79 -3.23 -17.56
CA ILE A 374 16.11 -3.68 -18.78
C ILE A 374 16.92 -4.76 -19.50
N GLU A 375 18.23 -4.55 -19.70
CA GLU A 375 19.06 -5.48 -20.47
C GLU A 375 19.19 -6.86 -19.76
N PRO A 376 19.59 -6.95 -18.47
CA PRO A 376 19.56 -8.22 -17.74
C PRO A 376 18.19 -8.90 -17.71
N TYR A 377 17.10 -8.13 -17.64
CA TYR A 377 15.75 -8.67 -17.66
C TYR A 377 15.39 -9.25 -19.03
N LEU A 378 15.76 -8.59 -20.13
CA LEU A 378 15.57 -9.10 -21.49
C LEU A 378 16.38 -10.38 -21.71
N VAL A 379 17.64 -10.42 -21.25
CA VAL A 379 18.47 -11.64 -21.28
C VAL A 379 17.77 -12.78 -20.54
N LEU A 380 17.27 -12.54 -19.33
CA LEU A 380 16.54 -13.54 -18.55
C LEU A 380 15.24 -13.99 -19.25
N ARG A 381 14.42 -13.04 -19.74
CA ARG A 381 13.19 -13.33 -20.50
C ARG A 381 13.49 -14.22 -21.71
N ASN A 382 14.52 -13.88 -22.48
CA ASN A 382 14.90 -14.64 -23.68
C ASN A 382 15.40 -16.05 -23.32
N LYS A 383 16.16 -16.21 -22.24
CA LYS A 383 16.53 -17.53 -21.74
C LYS A 383 15.30 -18.34 -21.34
N LEU A 384 14.36 -17.75 -20.61
CA LEU A 384 13.12 -18.41 -20.22
C LEU A 384 12.25 -18.77 -21.43
N PHE A 385 12.22 -17.93 -22.47
CA PHE A 385 11.59 -18.23 -23.76
C PHE A 385 12.19 -19.48 -24.40
N GLU A 386 13.52 -19.61 -24.39
CA GLU A 386 14.29 -20.77 -24.88
C GLU A 386 14.14 -22.02 -23.97
N GLY A 387 13.40 -21.93 -22.85
CA GLY A 387 13.34 -22.99 -21.85
C GLY A 387 14.65 -23.17 -21.07
N GLN A 388 15.58 -22.23 -21.19
CA GLN A 388 16.85 -22.21 -20.49
C GLN A 388 16.74 -21.34 -19.25
N THR A 389 17.51 -21.70 -18.24
CA THR A 389 17.70 -20.88 -17.05
C THR A 389 19.17 -20.90 -16.71
N THR A 390 19.75 -19.74 -16.54
CA THR A 390 21.14 -19.64 -16.11
C THR A 390 21.16 -18.91 -14.76
N PRO A 391 21.78 -19.50 -13.73
CA PRO A 391 21.98 -18.82 -12.44
C PRO A 391 22.63 -17.45 -12.60
N GLN A 392 23.44 -17.26 -13.64
CA GLN A 392 24.06 -15.98 -14.00
C GLN A 392 23.03 -14.92 -14.43
N ALA A 393 22.08 -15.24 -15.32
CA ALA A 393 21.07 -14.28 -15.76
C ALA A 393 20.09 -13.95 -14.64
N GLU A 394 19.68 -14.97 -13.86
CA GLU A 394 18.83 -14.79 -12.68
C GLU A 394 19.53 -13.91 -11.63
N GLY A 395 20.80 -14.18 -11.32
CA GLY A 395 21.58 -13.39 -10.36
C GLY A 395 21.74 -11.92 -10.77
N ALA A 396 22.00 -11.65 -12.05
CA ALA A 396 22.12 -10.29 -12.57
C ALA A 396 20.78 -9.53 -12.47
N ALA A 397 19.68 -10.16 -12.86
CA ALA A 397 18.35 -9.58 -12.77
C ALA A 397 17.91 -9.40 -11.30
N ALA A 398 18.22 -10.36 -10.43
CA ALA A 398 17.92 -10.33 -8.99
C ALA A 398 18.56 -9.14 -8.29
N ALA A 399 19.86 -8.89 -8.54
CA ALA A 399 20.60 -7.80 -7.91
C ALA A 399 19.95 -6.43 -8.22
N LEU A 400 19.59 -6.20 -9.49
CA LEU A 400 18.97 -4.95 -9.91
C LEU A 400 17.52 -4.83 -9.46
N HIS A 401 16.75 -5.92 -9.48
CA HIS A 401 15.39 -5.95 -8.92
C HIS A 401 15.40 -5.61 -7.42
N GLY A 402 16.32 -6.24 -6.67
CA GLY A 402 16.53 -5.97 -5.25
C GLY A 402 16.87 -4.50 -4.99
N LYS A 403 17.73 -3.90 -5.82
CA LYS A 403 18.04 -2.46 -5.74
C LYS A 403 16.82 -1.58 -5.99
N VAL A 404 16.05 -1.81 -7.06
CA VAL A 404 14.81 -1.05 -7.34
C VAL A 404 13.82 -1.18 -6.17
N ARG A 405 13.64 -2.39 -5.65
CA ARG A 405 12.77 -2.66 -4.51
C ARG A 405 13.25 -1.93 -3.25
N ASN A 406 14.54 -1.97 -2.95
CA ASN A 406 15.14 -1.27 -1.81
C ASN A 406 14.92 0.24 -1.90
N LEU A 407 15.17 0.85 -3.07
CA LEU A 407 14.91 2.27 -3.30
C LEU A 407 13.44 2.65 -3.06
N ARG A 408 12.50 1.86 -3.61
CA ARG A 408 11.05 2.10 -3.48
C ARG A 408 10.51 1.88 -2.06
N GLN A 409 10.94 0.81 -1.40
CA GLN A 409 10.34 0.35 -0.15
C GLN A 409 11.06 0.86 1.10
N VAL A 410 12.37 1.11 1.00
CA VAL A 410 13.22 1.50 2.12
C VAL A 410 13.63 2.95 1.98
N THR A 411 14.43 3.29 0.95
CA THR A 411 15.03 4.63 0.81
C THR A 411 13.97 5.72 0.70
N MET A 412 12.99 5.54 -0.19
CA MET A 412 11.87 6.48 -0.37
C MET A 412 11.12 6.70 0.94
N VAL A 413 10.78 5.61 1.63
CA VAL A 413 9.96 5.67 2.84
C VAL A 413 10.72 6.33 3.97
N GLN A 414 11.99 5.97 4.17
CA GLN A 414 12.83 6.56 5.21
C GLN A 414 12.97 8.08 5.04
N LYS A 415 13.27 8.56 3.84
CA LYS A 415 13.40 10.00 3.58
C LYS A 415 12.06 10.74 3.74
N LEU A 416 10.95 10.13 3.32
CA LEU A 416 9.63 10.74 3.51
C LEU A 416 9.18 10.72 4.98
N LEU A 417 9.65 9.79 5.81
CA LEU A 417 9.39 9.78 7.25
C LEU A 417 10.05 10.96 7.98
N GLU A 418 11.18 11.48 7.46
CA GLU A 418 11.80 12.70 7.97
C GLU A 418 10.88 13.91 7.72
N CYS A 419 10.30 14.01 6.51
CA CYS A 419 9.31 15.04 6.18
C CYS A 419 8.02 14.88 7.01
N GLU A 420 7.58 13.63 7.24
CA GLU A 420 6.44 13.33 8.11
C GLU A 420 6.68 13.82 9.54
N THR A 421 7.89 13.59 10.07
CA THR A 421 8.27 14.03 11.41
C THR A 421 8.31 15.55 11.52
N GLU A 422 8.76 16.26 10.48
CA GLU A 422 8.72 17.72 10.42
C GLU A 422 7.28 18.25 10.38
N MET A 423 6.41 17.62 9.58
CA MET A 423 4.98 17.92 9.54
C MET A 423 4.32 17.75 10.92
N ASP A 424 4.59 16.65 11.61
CA ASP A 424 4.00 16.35 12.93
C ASP A 424 4.39 17.41 13.99
N ARG A 425 5.53 18.09 13.84
CA ARG A 425 5.95 19.21 14.73
C ARG A 425 5.21 20.53 14.47
N ILE A 426 4.58 20.67 13.31
CA ILE A 426 3.77 21.84 12.94
C ILE A 426 2.32 21.64 13.37
N LEU A 427 1.84 20.41 13.31
CA LEU A 427 0.47 20.03 13.66
C LEU A 427 0.25 19.96 15.18
N THR A 428 -0.99 20.13 15.59
CA THR A 428 -1.42 19.86 16.98
C THR A 428 -1.48 18.35 17.23
N ALA A 429 -1.39 17.92 18.49
CA ALA A 429 -1.45 16.49 18.83
C ALA A 429 -2.67 15.78 18.22
N LYS A 430 -3.84 16.41 18.29
CA LYS A 430 -5.07 15.88 17.73
C LYS A 430 -5.06 15.79 16.20
N GLN A 431 -4.50 16.78 15.49
CA GLN A 431 -4.35 16.71 14.04
C GLN A 431 -3.42 15.57 13.64
N VAL A 432 -2.37 15.31 14.42
CA VAL A 432 -1.48 14.16 14.23
C VAL A 432 -2.21 12.84 14.46
N ASP A 433 -3.08 12.75 15.48
CA ASP A 433 -3.86 11.55 15.77
C ASP A 433 -4.92 11.28 14.69
N PHE A 434 -5.59 12.33 14.18
CA PHE A 434 -6.49 12.22 13.03
C PHE A 434 -5.79 11.59 11.83
N LEU A 435 -4.58 12.07 11.52
CA LEU A 435 -3.78 11.50 10.44
C LEU A 435 -3.37 10.05 10.73
N SER A 436 -3.16 9.68 11.99
CA SER A 436 -2.71 8.35 12.42
C SER A 436 -3.82 7.29 12.38
N ALA A 437 -5.09 7.69 12.33
CA ALA A 437 -6.23 6.78 12.34
C ALA A 437 -6.17 5.78 11.16
N ASP A 438 -6.64 4.54 11.39
CA ASP A 438 -6.69 3.54 10.32
C ASP A 438 -7.61 4.04 9.18
N MET A 439 -7.34 3.64 7.94
CA MET A 439 -8.14 4.03 6.78
C MET A 439 -9.62 3.69 6.92
N LYS A 440 -9.98 2.63 7.67
CA LYS A 440 -11.40 2.33 7.99
C LYS A 440 -12.00 3.36 8.94
N GLU A 441 -11.24 3.78 9.95
CA GLU A 441 -11.64 4.83 10.88
C GLU A 441 -11.68 6.19 10.19
N LEU A 442 -10.69 6.51 9.37
CA LEU A 442 -10.67 7.72 8.55
C LEU A 442 -11.89 7.78 7.64
N LYS A 443 -12.26 6.66 7.00
CA LYS A 443 -13.52 6.54 6.24
C LYS A 443 -14.74 6.83 7.11
N ALA A 444 -14.80 6.27 8.31
CA ALA A 444 -15.90 6.51 9.24
C ALA A 444 -15.94 7.96 9.74
N MET A 445 -14.79 8.57 10.02
CA MET A 445 -14.62 9.96 10.46
C MET A 445 -15.00 10.93 9.36
N LEU A 446 -14.60 10.67 8.11
CA LEU A 446 -15.03 11.45 6.95
C LEU A 446 -16.55 11.37 6.74
N VAL A 447 -17.19 10.23 7.07
CA VAL A 447 -18.66 10.04 6.97
C VAL A 447 -19.40 10.64 8.18
N GLY A 448 -18.74 10.75 9.33
CA GLY A 448 -19.34 11.10 10.62
C GLY A 448 -19.11 12.56 11.05
N LYS A 449 -19.87 13.02 12.06
CA LYS A 449 -19.69 14.33 12.71
C LYS A 449 -18.71 14.29 13.91
N GLY A 450 -18.03 13.18 14.15
CA GLY A 450 -17.39 12.90 15.44
C GLY A 450 -16.06 13.62 15.71
N SER A 451 -15.28 13.99 14.69
CA SER A 451 -13.96 14.61 14.92
C SER A 451 -14.05 16.09 15.30
N ASP A 452 -15.06 16.81 14.81
CA ASP A 452 -15.19 18.27 15.00
C ASP A 452 -15.35 18.67 16.46
N GLU A 453 -16.20 17.95 17.21
CA GLU A 453 -16.60 18.40 18.55
C GLU A 453 -15.40 18.51 19.49
N ASP A 454 -14.45 17.60 19.39
CA ASP A 454 -13.28 17.59 20.27
C ASP A 454 -12.16 18.54 19.77
N VAL A 455 -12.12 18.90 18.47
CA VAL A 455 -11.15 19.88 17.93
C VAL A 455 -11.64 21.26 18.36
N ASP A 456 -12.94 21.50 18.17
CA ASP A 456 -13.64 22.68 18.61
C ASP A 456 -13.53 22.88 20.11
N LYS A 457 -13.66 21.81 20.93
CA LYS A 457 -13.41 21.88 22.38
C LYS A 457 -11.98 22.32 22.69
N SER A 458 -10.98 21.73 22.05
CA SER A 458 -9.57 22.05 22.30
C SER A 458 -9.23 23.50 21.90
N LEU A 459 -9.69 23.93 20.72
CA LEU A 459 -9.56 25.32 20.27
C LEU A 459 -10.36 26.28 21.16
N SER A 460 -11.54 25.89 21.65
CA SER A 460 -12.34 26.69 22.57
C SER A 460 -11.64 26.88 23.91
N LEU A 461 -11.04 25.83 24.47
CA LEU A 461 -10.23 25.91 25.68
C LEU A 461 -9.02 26.82 25.46
N ALA A 462 -8.33 26.68 24.33
CA ALA A 462 -7.19 27.52 23.97
C ALA A 462 -7.60 29.00 23.83
N ARG A 463 -8.71 29.28 23.15
CA ARG A 463 -9.28 30.64 23.00
C ARG A 463 -9.59 31.25 24.37
N SER A 464 -10.20 30.49 25.28
CA SER A 464 -10.50 30.96 26.64
C SER A 464 -9.21 31.31 27.39
N ALA A 465 -8.25 30.37 27.44
CA ALA A 465 -6.98 30.56 28.15
C ALA A 465 -6.20 31.78 27.63
N VAL A 466 -6.12 31.95 26.32
CA VAL A 466 -5.45 33.11 25.71
C VAL A 466 -6.19 34.42 26.01
N SER A 467 -7.53 34.42 25.95
CA SER A 467 -8.34 35.62 26.22
C SER A 467 -8.23 36.04 27.68
N ASP A 468 -8.31 35.09 28.61
CA ASP A 468 -8.16 35.32 30.04
C ASP A 468 -6.76 35.86 30.34
N ALA A 469 -5.73 35.23 29.78
CA ALA A 469 -4.35 35.69 29.91
C ALA A 469 -4.15 37.12 29.39
N ARG A 470 -4.84 37.56 28.32
CA ARG A 470 -4.75 38.95 27.82
C ARG A 470 -5.43 39.96 28.76
N ARG A 471 -6.52 39.57 29.43
CA ARG A 471 -7.27 40.45 30.36
C ARG A 471 -6.58 40.65 31.70
N MET A 472 -5.60 39.81 32.04
CA MET A 472 -4.83 39.94 33.28
C MET A 472 -3.97 41.22 33.32
N SER A 473 -3.82 41.78 34.52
CA SER A 473 -2.84 42.84 34.77
C SER A 473 -1.42 42.31 34.50
N GLY A 474 -0.48 43.20 34.15
CA GLY A 474 0.90 42.79 33.87
C GLY A 474 1.54 42.00 35.02
N ALA A 475 1.32 42.44 36.27
CA ALA A 475 1.84 41.78 37.45
C ALA A 475 1.24 40.38 37.68
N ALA A 476 -0.08 40.23 37.52
CA ALA A 476 -0.74 38.93 37.65
C ALA A 476 -0.30 37.97 36.55
N TYR A 477 -0.26 38.45 35.30
CA TYR A 477 0.20 37.65 34.16
C TYR A 477 1.64 37.15 34.35
N SER A 478 2.58 38.03 34.71
CA SER A 478 3.98 37.63 34.93
C SER A 478 4.12 36.58 36.03
N LYS A 479 3.26 36.61 37.05
CA LYS A 479 3.26 35.63 38.15
C LYS A 479 2.63 34.29 37.76
N GLU A 480 1.59 34.30 36.93
CA GLU A 480 0.72 33.14 36.70
C GLU A 480 0.90 32.48 35.31
N LYS A 481 1.62 33.11 34.37
CA LYS A 481 1.70 32.63 32.97
C LYS A 481 2.12 31.16 32.83
N GLU A 482 3.12 30.72 33.60
CA GLU A 482 3.62 29.34 33.53
C GLU A 482 2.59 28.36 34.08
N GLN A 483 1.89 28.74 35.15
CA GLN A 483 0.83 27.92 35.74
C GLN A 483 -0.37 27.79 34.80
N ILE A 484 -0.74 28.87 34.11
CA ILE A 484 -1.81 28.85 33.09
C ILE A 484 -1.44 27.86 31.96
N CYS A 485 -0.23 27.97 31.41
CA CYS A 485 0.25 27.10 30.35
C CYS A 485 0.34 25.62 30.79
N ARG A 486 0.89 25.36 31.98
CA ARG A 486 1.00 23.99 32.50
C ARG A 486 -0.38 23.37 32.71
N ARG A 487 -1.29 24.08 33.38
CA ARG A 487 -2.66 23.61 33.62
C ARG A 487 -3.38 23.35 32.30
N PHE A 488 -3.23 24.22 31.31
CA PHE A 488 -3.82 24.02 30.00
C PHE A 488 -3.29 22.75 29.30
N ASN A 489 -1.99 22.46 29.38
CA ASN A 489 -1.41 21.21 28.87
C ASN A 489 -2.02 19.98 29.58
N GLU A 490 -2.09 20.00 30.91
CA GLU A 490 -2.66 18.91 31.72
C GLU A 490 -4.15 18.67 31.40
N ASP A 491 -4.93 19.75 31.31
CA ASP A 491 -6.35 19.71 30.96
C ASP A 491 -6.53 19.18 29.52
N SER A 492 -5.65 19.57 28.59
CA SER A 492 -5.67 19.09 27.19
C SER A 492 -5.34 17.60 27.09
N ILE A 493 -4.31 17.13 27.80
CA ILE A 493 -3.96 15.69 27.87
C ILE A 493 -5.17 14.89 28.35
N LYS A 494 -5.81 15.35 29.43
CA LYS A 494 -6.98 14.69 30.01
C LYS A 494 -8.19 14.72 29.09
N ALA A 495 -8.46 15.85 28.45
CA ALA A 495 -9.62 16.01 27.56
C ALA A 495 -9.50 15.20 26.27
N GLN A 496 -8.28 14.95 25.80
CA GLN A 496 -7.99 14.23 24.57
C GLN A 496 -7.60 12.77 24.78
N ASP A 497 -7.63 12.28 26.02
CA ASP A 497 -7.20 10.93 26.39
C ASP A 497 -5.79 10.58 25.89
N LEU A 498 -4.88 11.56 25.92
CA LEU A 498 -3.50 11.37 25.48
C LEU A 498 -2.66 10.67 26.55
N GLU A 499 -1.70 9.87 26.13
CA GLU A 499 -0.67 9.32 27.02
C GLU A 499 0.09 10.47 27.70
N LYS A 500 0.37 10.33 29.00
CA LYS A 500 1.01 11.39 29.80
C LYS A 500 2.38 11.84 29.26
N ASP A 501 3.07 10.98 28.53
CA ASP A 501 4.37 11.21 27.93
C ASP A 501 4.31 11.52 26.42
N ALA A 502 3.11 11.72 25.87
CA ALA A 502 2.93 12.18 24.49
C ALA A 502 3.38 13.64 24.31
N ILE A 503 3.37 14.43 25.39
CA ILE A 503 3.60 15.88 25.41
C ILE A 503 4.68 16.20 26.46
N ASP A 504 5.66 17.04 26.10
CA ASP A 504 6.68 17.51 27.04
C ASP A 504 6.06 18.69 27.77
N ILE A 505 5.47 18.44 28.93
CA ILE A 505 4.76 19.47 29.67
C ILE A 505 5.67 20.68 29.93
N GLU A 506 6.96 20.48 30.20
CA GLU A 506 7.88 21.59 30.49
C GLU A 506 8.22 22.39 29.22
N ALA A 507 8.65 21.70 28.16
CA ALA A 507 9.00 22.36 26.90
C ALA A 507 7.79 23.06 26.27
N GLU A 508 6.62 22.41 26.30
CA GLU A 508 5.38 23.00 25.81
C GLU A 508 4.92 24.14 26.70
N THR A 509 5.04 24.07 28.03
CA THR A 509 4.72 25.20 28.93
C THR A 509 5.53 26.44 28.56
N LYS A 510 6.82 26.27 28.26
CA LYS A 510 7.70 27.36 27.81
C LYS A 510 7.24 27.91 26.45
N ARG A 511 6.97 27.04 25.48
CA ARG A 511 6.48 27.42 24.15
C ARG A 511 5.15 28.18 24.23
N LEU A 512 4.21 27.68 25.02
CA LEU A 512 2.91 28.29 25.25
C LEU A 512 3.02 29.66 25.91
N ALA A 513 3.97 29.84 26.84
CA ALA A 513 4.23 31.15 27.43
C ALA A 513 4.70 32.18 26.38
N GLU A 514 5.52 31.78 25.41
CA GLU A 514 5.90 32.64 24.28
C GLU A 514 4.70 32.98 23.38
N VAL A 515 3.76 32.05 23.18
CA VAL A 515 2.50 32.31 22.47
C VAL A 515 1.66 33.35 23.20
N LEU A 516 1.51 33.25 24.52
CA LEU A 516 0.80 34.26 25.33
C LEU A 516 1.49 35.63 25.30
N ASP A 517 2.82 35.67 25.38
CA ASP A 517 3.59 36.90 25.29
C ASP A 517 3.39 37.60 23.94
N ARG A 518 3.33 36.82 22.84
CA ARG A 518 2.97 37.35 21.50
C ARG A 518 1.53 37.86 21.46
N ALA A 519 0.57 37.10 22.00
CA ALA A 519 -0.84 37.47 22.00
C ALA A 519 -1.12 38.77 22.78
N ARG A 520 -0.44 38.98 23.91
CA ARG A 520 -0.56 40.20 24.74
C ARG A 520 0.01 41.45 24.09
N LYS A 521 0.97 41.31 23.17
CA LYS A 521 1.58 42.44 22.44
C LYS A 521 0.70 42.94 21.29
N LEU A 522 -0.32 42.18 20.89
CA LEU A 522 -1.26 42.59 19.86
C LEU A 522 -2.32 43.51 20.45
N ASP A 523 -2.64 44.59 19.72
CA ASP A 523 -3.86 45.36 19.98
C ASP A 523 -5.12 44.50 19.73
N GLU A 524 -6.28 45.01 20.13
CA GLU A 524 -7.52 44.23 20.07
C GLU A 524 -7.94 43.86 18.65
N THR A 525 -7.73 44.77 17.69
CA THR A 525 -8.06 44.53 16.28
C THR A 525 -7.16 43.45 15.69
N ALA A 526 -5.84 43.56 15.92
CA ALA A 526 -4.86 42.59 15.46
C ALA A 526 -5.04 41.22 16.11
N TYR A 527 -5.37 41.18 17.41
CA TYR A 527 -5.70 39.93 18.10
C TYR A 527 -6.97 39.30 17.54
N SER A 528 -8.05 40.07 17.37
CA SER A 528 -9.30 39.54 16.83
C SER A 528 -9.10 38.91 15.46
N GLY A 529 -8.25 39.52 14.61
CA GLY A 529 -7.91 38.97 13.29
C GLY A 529 -7.01 37.73 13.31
N LYS A 530 -6.28 37.48 14.41
CA LYS A 530 -5.33 36.35 14.56
C LYS A 530 -5.73 35.34 15.63
N ARG A 531 -6.91 35.49 16.22
CA ARG A 531 -7.32 34.75 17.43
C ARG A 531 -7.22 33.24 17.22
N ASP A 532 -7.67 32.76 16.07
CA ASP A 532 -7.72 31.33 15.77
C ASP A 532 -6.33 30.76 15.47
N ASP A 533 -5.46 31.52 14.78
CA ASP A 533 -4.05 31.16 14.60
C ASP A 533 -3.33 31.05 15.96
N ILE A 534 -3.55 32.03 16.86
CA ILE A 534 -2.98 32.04 18.20
C ILE A 534 -3.51 30.88 19.03
N ALA A 535 -4.81 30.55 18.93
CA ALA A 535 -5.40 29.44 19.64
C ALA A 535 -4.84 28.09 19.17
N ALA A 536 -4.66 27.89 17.86
CA ALA A 536 -4.04 26.68 17.33
C ALA A 536 -2.54 26.59 17.70
N ASP A 537 -1.82 27.71 17.65
CA ASP A 537 -0.46 27.79 18.18
C ASP A 537 -0.43 27.49 19.69
N PHE A 538 -1.50 27.80 20.42
CA PHE A 538 -1.61 27.53 21.85
C PHE A 538 -2.03 26.09 22.17
N CYS A 539 -2.47 25.30 21.19
CA CYS A 539 -2.73 23.88 21.40
C CYS A 539 -1.42 23.09 21.59
N PRO A 540 -1.41 22.01 22.38
CA PRO A 540 -0.20 21.26 22.65
C PRO A 540 0.30 20.48 21.44
N ARG A 541 1.62 20.31 21.34
CA ARG A 541 2.29 19.52 20.30
C ARG A 541 2.89 18.24 20.88
N ARG A 542 2.99 17.20 20.06
CA ARG A 542 3.63 15.92 20.48
C ARG A 542 5.15 16.06 20.49
N ILE A 543 5.80 15.41 21.45
CA ILE A 543 7.26 15.22 21.44
C ILE A 543 7.63 14.09 20.50
N LYS A 544 6.92 12.97 20.65
CA LYS A 544 7.22 11.73 19.94
C LYS A 544 6.58 11.80 18.56
N ALA A 545 7.31 11.32 17.56
CA ALA A 545 6.69 11.01 16.28
C ALA A 545 5.48 10.12 16.52
N ARG A 546 4.42 10.28 15.72
CA ARG A 546 3.25 9.41 15.85
C ARG A 546 3.64 7.94 15.76
N PRO A 547 2.95 7.04 16.48
CA PRO A 547 3.19 5.61 16.36
C PRO A 547 3.01 5.15 14.91
N ALA A 548 3.75 4.11 14.52
CA ALA A 548 3.59 3.47 13.22
C ALA A 548 2.28 2.67 13.18
N THR A 549 1.15 3.36 13.09
CA THR A 549 -0.20 2.74 13.12
C THR A 549 -0.39 1.73 11.98
N PHE A 550 0.19 2.01 10.82
CA PHE A 550 0.17 1.13 9.64
C PHE A 550 1.18 -0.03 9.72
N GLY A 551 1.90 -0.18 10.82
CA GLY A 551 2.87 -1.25 11.06
C GLY A 551 4.20 -1.07 10.34
N ALA A 552 4.97 -2.14 10.32
CA ALA A 552 6.22 -2.26 9.58
C ALA A 552 6.10 -3.36 8.52
N GLN A 553 6.71 -3.14 7.36
CA GLN A 553 6.96 -4.18 6.37
C GLN A 553 8.38 -4.72 6.58
N TYR A 554 8.57 -6.03 6.53
CA TYR A 554 9.91 -6.60 6.62
C TYR A 554 10.56 -6.64 5.24
N VAL A 555 11.69 -5.95 5.09
CA VAL A 555 12.50 -5.96 3.87
C VAL A 555 13.86 -6.52 4.24
N HIS A 556 14.15 -7.75 3.77
CA HIS A 556 15.36 -8.50 4.14
C HIS A 556 15.53 -8.75 5.65
N GLY A 557 14.41 -8.98 6.35
CA GLY A 557 14.42 -9.25 7.80
C GLY A 557 14.45 -7.98 8.67
N GLU A 558 14.65 -6.80 8.07
CA GLU A 558 14.61 -5.53 8.79
C GLU A 558 13.21 -4.90 8.73
N PRO A 559 12.65 -4.43 9.86
CA PRO A 559 11.36 -3.77 9.89
C PRO A 559 11.47 -2.35 9.32
N VAL A 560 10.74 -2.09 8.24
CA VAL A 560 10.64 -0.77 7.60
C VAL A 560 9.26 -0.20 7.89
N ARG A 561 9.20 0.92 8.61
CA ARG A 561 7.93 1.60 8.92
C ARG A 561 7.19 1.97 7.64
N ILE A 562 5.88 1.78 7.60
CA ILE A 562 5.05 2.18 6.45
C ILE A 562 4.70 3.67 6.59
N LEU A 563 4.95 4.46 5.54
CA LEU A 563 4.49 5.85 5.48
C LEU A 563 2.96 5.88 5.45
N ASN A 564 2.39 6.74 6.29
CA ASN A 564 0.96 6.85 6.43
C ASN A 564 0.28 7.24 5.09
N PRO A 565 -0.76 6.50 4.64
CA PRO A 565 -1.47 6.81 3.40
C PRO A 565 -2.02 8.24 3.33
N THR A 566 -2.47 8.81 4.45
CA THR A 566 -3.00 10.19 4.49
C THR A 566 -1.89 11.21 4.32
N THR A 567 -0.73 11.01 4.95
CA THR A 567 0.48 11.82 4.74
C THR A 567 0.91 11.81 3.28
N ARG A 568 0.88 10.65 2.62
CA ARG A 568 1.18 10.55 1.17
C ARG A 568 0.23 11.37 0.30
N LEU A 569 -1.04 11.51 0.69
CA LEU A 569 -1.97 12.37 -0.02
C LEU A 569 -1.61 13.85 0.15
N ILE A 570 -1.18 14.26 1.35
CA ILE A 570 -0.69 15.63 1.60
C ILE A 570 0.61 15.91 0.83
N PHE A 571 1.52 14.93 0.75
CA PHE A 571 2.77 14.99 -0.01
C PHE A 571 2.51 14.86 -1.51
N SER A 572 1.75 15.79 -2.07
CA SER A 572 1.35 15.83 -3.46
C SER A 572 1.33 17.27 -4.00
N GLU A 573 1.38 17.41 -5.32
CA GLU A 573 1.20 18.70 -6.00
C GLU A 573 -0.14 19.38 -5.63
N ALA A 574 -1.19 18.58 -5.45
CA ALA A 574 -2.47 19.09 -4.99
C ALA A 574 -2.39 19.61 -3.55
N GLY A 575 -1.66 18.92 -2.68
CA GLY A 575 -1.37 19.38 -1.33
C GLY A 575 -0.69 20.76 -1.35
N ILE A 576 0.31 20.97 -2.20
CA ILE A 576 0.93 22.28 -2.42
C ILE A 576 -0.10 23.34 -2.82
N GLN A 577 -0.92 23.06 -3.84
CA GLN A 577 -1.90 24.02 -4.35
C GLN A 577 -2.94 24.42 -3.28
N ILE A 578 -3.41 23.44 -2.51
CA ILE A 578 -4.37 23.68 -1.43
C ILE A 578 -3.72 24.51 -0.32
N LEU A 579 -2.54 24.11 0.15
CA LEU A 579 -1.80 24.83 1.19
C LEU A 579 -1.44 26.26 0.77
N GLN A 580 -1.10 26.49 -0.50
CA GLN A 580 -0.87 27.83 -1.04
C GLN A 580 -2.11 28.72 -0.97
N LYS A 581 -3.29 28.18 -1.32
CA LYS A 581 -4.55 28.92 -1.23
C LYS A 581 -4.93 29.20 0.23
N MET A 582 -4.78 28.22 1.12
CA MET A 582 -5.01 28.38 2.56
C MET A 582 -4.05 29.38 3.20
N ALA A 583 -2.79 29.45 2.74
CA ALA A 583 -1.82 30.42 3.22
C ALA A 583 -2.04 31.84 2.67
N ALA A 584 -2.74 31.98 1.54
CA ALA A 584 -3.05 33.28 0.94
C ALA A 584 -4.30 33.93 1.55
N ASN A 585 -5.36 33.14 1.72
CA ASN A 585 -6.60 33.52 2.41
C ASN A 585 -6.32 33.77 3.89
#